data_AF-A0A9Y3VQ87-F1
#
_entry.id   AF-A0A9Y3VQ87-F1
#
_cell.length_a   1.000
_cell.length_b   1.000
_cell.length_c   1.000
_cell.angle_alpha   90.00
_cell.angle_beta   90.00
_cell.angle_gamma   90.00
#
_symmetry.space_group_name_H-M   'P 1'
#
loop_
_entity.id
_entity.type
_entity.pdbx_description
1 polymer ?
#
loop_
_entity_poly.entity_id
_entity_poly.type
_entity_poly.pdbx_seq_one_letter_code
_entity_poly.pdbx_strand_id
1 'polypeptide(L)'
;MKMLIGCSASFLLLLLLSCLTEPAESRTLHLDSCSVSVHTHELRKYYAHIRSNAISEDNEIGMKLLDRSLMKNVQDGQTCCFLRLVLRFYVERVFSNYASSEPQQQRCSSALANAFVSIRRDIHKCHCQCGEETQRTIDSVHAEFIKMTR
;
A
#
# COMPACT_ATOMS: atom_id res chain seq x y z
N MET A 1 23.00 -42.09 -26.23
CA MET A 1 22.20 -41.91 -25.00
C MET A 1 22.43 -40.50 -24.48
N LYS A 2 21.36 -39.82 -24.09
CA LYS A 2 21.31 -38.39 -23.71
C LYS A 2 21.73 -38.19 -22.24
N MET A 3 22.54 -37.14 -22.03
CA MET A 3 22.46 -36.15 -20.95
C MET A 3 22.40 -36.63 -19.49
N LEU A 4 23.53 -36.54 -18.76
CA LEU A 4 23.58 -36.53 -17.29
C LEU A 4 24.55 -35.46 -16.73
N ILE A 5 24.67 -34.32 -17.41
CA ILE A 5 25.46 -33.16 -16.94
C ILE A 5 24.54 -32.07 -16.30
N GLY A 6 23.22 -32.28 -16.28
CA GLY A 6 22.24 -31.30 -15.78
C GLY A 6 22.04 -31.22 -14.26
N CYS A 7 22.38 -32.27 -13.49
CA CYS A 7 22.05 -32.31 -12.05
C CYS A 7 22.96 -31.42 -11.20
N SER A 8 24.28 -31.47 -11.42
CA SER A 8 25.23 -30.73 -10.57
C SER A 8 25.08 -29.20 -10.71
N ALA A 9 24.83 -28.72 -11.94
CA ALA A 9 24.59 -27.31 -12.21
C ALA A 9 23.28 -26.79 -11.59
N SER A 10 22.23 -27.62 -11.53
CA SER A 10 20.94 -27.25 -10.92
C SER A 10 21.02 -27.15 -9.40
N PHE A 11 21.82 -28.00 -8.75
CA PHE A 11 22.06 -27.93 -7.30
C PHE A 11 22.88 -26.70 -6.91
N LEU A 12 23.91 -26.37 -7.70
CA LEU A 12 24.66 -25.12 -7.56
C LEU A 12 23.75 -23.89 -7.74
N LEU A 13 22.82 -23.93 -8.71
CA LEU A 13 21.87 -22.84 -8.95
C LEU A 13 20.89 -22.65 -7.77
N LEU A 14 20.37 -23.74 -7.20
CA LEU A 14 19.49 -23.70 -6.04
C LEU A 14 20.21 -23.18 -4.79
N LEU A 15 21.48 -23.57 -4.60
CA LEU A 15 22.33 -23.08 -3.51
C LEU A 15 22.63 -21.57 -3.67
N LEU A 16 22.89 -21.11 -4.89
CA LEU A 16 23.04 -19.70 -5.21
C LEU A 16 21.74 -18.91 -4.95
N LEU A 17 20.56 -19.43 -5.33
CA LEU A 17 19.24 -18.82 -5.06
C LEU A 17 18.94 -18.69 -3.55
N SER A 18 19.32 -19.70 -2.76
CA SER A 18 19.20 -19.65 -1.30
C SER A 18 20.18 -18.69 -0.61
N CYS A 19 21.27 -18.30 -1.28
CA CYS A 19 22.21 -17.29 -0.79
C CYS A 19 21.91 -15.86 -1.30
N LEU A 20 21.09 -15.72 -2.34
CA LEU A 20 20.79 -14.45 -3.03
C LEU A 20 19.48 -13.79 -2.61
N THR A 21 18.69 -14.38 -1.72
CA THR A 21 17.49 -13.70 -1.20
C THR A 21 17.91 -12.74 -0.08
N GLU A 22 18.46 -11.60 -0.50
CA GLU A 22 18.66 -10.42 0.34
C GLU A 22 17.34 -10.04 1.04
N PRO A 23 17.41 -9.45 2.24
CA PRO A 23 16.27 -9.26 3.11
C PRO A 23 15.24 -8.37 2.41
N ALA A 24 13.99 -8.83 2.37
CA ALA A 24 12.87 -7.98 2.00
C ALA A 24 12.95 -6.70 2.84
N GLU A 25 13.23 -5.55 2.20
CA GLU A 25 13.47 -4.26 2.86
C GLU A 25 12.18 -3.78 3.55
N SER A 26 11.91 -4.38 4.72
CA SER A 26 10.80 -4.03 5.59
C SER A 26 11.21 -2.86 6.45
N ARG A 27 10.34 -1.88 6.57
CA ARG A 27 10.52 -0.72 7.44
C ARG A 27 9.51 -0.78 8.57
N THR A 28 9.97 -0.57 9.78
CA THR A 28 9.09 -0.39 10.93
C THR A 28 8.48 1.01 10.88
N LEU A 29 7.15 1.07 10.80
CA LEU A 29 6.39 2.30 10.98
C LEU A 29 5.98 2.43 12.44
N HIS A 30 6.37 3.52 13.08
CA HIS A 30 5.92 3.89 14.42
C HIS A 30 4.66 4.75 14.31
N LEU A 31 3.58 4.29 14.95
CA LEU A 31 2.24 4.88 14.91
C LEU A 31 1.80 5.12 16.36
N ASP A 32 2.19 6.24 16.94
CA ASP A 32 2.00 6.52 18.36
C ASP A 32 2.66 5.43 19.23
N SER A 33 1.89 4.68 20.04
CA SER A 33 2.38 3.54 20.83
C SER A 33 2.42 2.21 20.06
N CYS A 34 2.08 2.20 18.77
CA CYS A 34 2.03 1.02 17.91
C CYS A 34 3.25 0.98 16.98
N SER A 35 3.71 -0.22 16.62
CA SER A 35 4.78 -0.41 15.63
C SER A 35 4.42 -1.55 14.69
N VAL A 36 4.49 -1.30 13.38
CA VAL A 36 4.14 -2.29 12.35
C VAL A 36 5.24 -2.38 11.31
N SER A 37 5.53 -3.60 10.84
CA SER A 37 6.52 -3.86 9.81
C SER A 37 5.87 -3.75 8.43
N VAL A 38 6.44 -2.95 7.53
CA VAL A 38 5.88 -2.70 6.19
C VAL A 38 6.96 -2.90 5.12
N HIS A 39 6.66 -3.77 4.16
CA HIS A 39 7.52 -4.00 2.99
C HIS A 39 7.43 -2.84 1.98
N THR A 40 8.06 -1.71 2.31
CA THR A 40 7.96 -0.47 1.52
C THR A 40 8.54 -0.59 0.11
N HIS A 41 9.53 -1.46 -0.08
CA HIS A 41 10.08 -1.75 -1.41
C HIS A 41 9.01 -2.28 -2.37
N GLU A 42 8.27 -3.32 -1.95
CA GLU A 42 7.24 -3.94 -2.78
C GLU A 42 6.09 -2.96 -3.06
N LEU A 43 5.68 -2.16 -2.08
CA LEU A 43 4.69 -1.10 -2.30
C LEU A 43 5.13 -0.11 -3.38
N ARG A 44 6.37 0.37 -3.32
CA ARG A 44 6.93 1.30 -4.31
C ARG A 44 7.03 0.65 -5.69
N LYS A 45 7.46 -0.60 -5.75
CA LYS A 45 7.56 -1.38 -6.99
C LYS A 45 6.20 -1.51 -7.68
N TYR A 46 5.17 -1.98 -6.97
CA TYR A 46 3.83 -2.11 -7.55
C TYR A 46 3.23 -0.75 -7.94
N TYR A 47 3.43 0.28 -7.12
CA TYR A 47 2.97 1.63 -7.45
C TYR A 47 3.65 2.19 -8.71
N ALA A 48 4.95 1.98 -8.87
CA ALA A 48 5.68 2.45 -10.06
C ALA A 48 5.09 1.90 -11.38
N HIS A 49 4.56 0.66 -11.37
CA HIS A 49 3.94 0.05 -12.54
C HIS A 49 2.57 0.65 -12.89
N ILE A 50 1.82 1.19 -11.92
CA ILE A 50 0.49 1.78 -12.18
C ILE A 50 0.50 3.31 -12.23
N ARG A 51 1.55 3.94 -11.70
CA ARG A 51 1.63 5.40 -11.49
C ARG A 51 1.35 6.19 -12.76
N SER A 52 1.97 5.82 -13.89
CA SER A 52 1.82 6.58 -15.13
C SER A 52 0.37 6.59 -15.59
N ASN A 53 -0.30 5.43 -15.56
CA ASN A 53 -1.70 5.29 -15.97
C ASN A 53 -2.63 6.04 -15.01
N ALA A 54 -2.45 5.81 -13.71
CA ALA A 54 -3.27 6.45 -12.68
C ALA A 54 -3.17 7.99 -12.72
N ILE A 55 -2.01 8.54 -13.07
CA ILE A 55 -1.83 10.00 -13.20
C ILE A 55 -2.37 10.51 -14.54
N SER A 56 -2.18 9.77 -15.65
CA SER A 56 -2.69 10.22 -16.96
C SER A 56 -4.21 10.23 -17.05
N GLU A 57 -4.88 9.38 -16.26
CA GLU A 57 -6.34 9.31 -16.18
C GLU A 57 -6.93 10.31 -15.17
N ASP A 58 -6.09 10.97 -14.37
CA ASP A 58 -6.53 11.99 -13.41
C ASP A 58 -6.78 13.33 -14.11
N ASN A 59 -8.06 13.67 -14.30
CA ASN A 59 -8.48 14.91 -14.93
C ASN A 59 -8.61 16.08 -13.93
N GLU A 60 -8.50 15.83 -12.63
CA GLU A 60 -8.79 16.79 -11.55
C GLU A 60 -7.50 17.37 -10.92
N ILE A 61 -6.60 17.88 -11.76
CA ILE A 61 -5.25 18.34 -11.38
C ILE A 61 -5.26 19.43 -10.28
N GLY A 62 -6.33 20.21 -10.18
CA GLY A 62 -6.48 21.29 -9.20
C GLY A 62 -6.75 20.80 -7.76
N MET A 63 -7.02 19.51 -7.58
CA MET A 63 -7.51 18.96 -6.33
C MET A 63 -6.55 17.93 -5.75
N LYS A 64 -6.24 18.06 -4.46
CA LYS A 64 -5.41 17.10 -3.72
C LYS A 64 -6.21 16.51 -2.58
N LEU A 65 -6.64 15.27 -2.75
CA LEU A 65 -7.44 14.57 -1.76
C LEU A 65 -6.69 14.35 -0.43
N LEU A 66 -5.42 13.95 -0.53
CA LEU A 66 -4.52 13.79 0.61
C LEU A 66 -3.34 14.74 0.46
N ASP A 67 -3.45 15.91 1.07
CA ASP A 67 -2.36 16.89 1.10
C ASP A 67 -1.40 16.64 2.28
N ARG A 68 -0.16 17.14 2.15
CA ARG A 68 0.83 17.11 3.23
C ARG A 68 0.37 17.84 4.49
N SER A 69 -0.45 18.89 4.35
CA SER A 69 -1.03 19.58 5.51
C SER A 69 -1.93 18.65 6.33
N LEU A 70 -2.77 17.86 5.67
CA LEU A 70 -3.66 16.89 6.32
C LEU A 70 -2.87 15.86 7.13
N MET A 71 -1.73 15.39 6.61
CA MET A 71 -0.82 14.48 7.33
C MET A 71 -0.11 15.14 8.52
N LYS A 72 0.19 16.45 8.43
CA LYS A 72 0.89 17.20 9.49
C LYS A 72 -0.05 17.67 10.61
N ASN A 73 -1.34 17.80 10.31
CA ASN A 73 -2.35 18.28 11.23
C ASN A 73 -3.05 17.14 11.98
N VAL A 74 -2.64 15.88 11.78
CA VAL A 74 -3.13 14.77 12.60
C VAL A 74 -2.71 15.03 14.05
N GLN A 75 -3.68 15.07 14.94
CA GLN A 75 -3.45 15.27 16.37
C GLN A 75 -2.50 14.20 16.94
N ASP A 76 -1.69 14.60 17.92
CA ASP A 76 -0.80 13.68 18.63
C ASP A 76 -1.60 12.50 19.22
N GLY A 77 -1.09 11.28 19.04
CA GLY A 77 -1.77 10.06 19.50
C GLY A 77 -2.88 9.55 18.57
N GLN A 78 -3.16 10.24 17.45
CA GLN A 78 -4.18 9.84 16.48
C GLN A 78 -3.61 9.21 15.19
N THR A 79 -2.28 9.16 15.04
CA THR A 79 -1.61 8.66 13.83
C THR A 79 -2.01 7.22 13.48
N CYS A 80 -2.10 6.36 14.50
CA CYS A 80 -2.53 4.96 14.38
C CYS A 80 -3.94 4.86 13.81
N CYS A 81 -4.88 5.64 14.35
CA CYS A 81 -6.26 5.66 13.89
C CYS A 81 -6.36 6.24 12.47
N PHE A 82 -5.71 7.38 12.24
CA PHE A 82 -5.69 8.05 10.95
C PHE A 82 -5.20 7.11 9.84
N LEU A 83 -4.05 6.46 10.03
CA LEU A 83 -3.52 5.53 9.04
C LEU A 83 -4.43 4.32 8.82
N ARG A 84 -5.02 3.76 9.89
CA ARG A 84 -6.00 2.66 9.79
C ARG A 84 -7.19 3.04 8.91
N LEU A 85 -7.70 4.27 9.06
CA LEU A 85 -8.83 4.79 8.30
C LEU A 85 -8.44 5.09 6.85
N VAL A 86 -7.27 5.69 6.58
CA VAL A 86 -6.76 5.89 5.21
C VAL A 86 -6.58 4.57 4.47
N LEU A 87 -5.96 3.56 5.11
CA LEU A 87 -5.81 2.24 4.49
C LEU A 87 -7.16 1.60 4.16
N ARG A 88 -8.16 1.79 5.03
CA ARG A 88 -9.53 1.34 4.78
C ARG A 88 -10.14 2.04 3.58
N PHE A 89 -10.05 3.37 3.51
CA PHE A 89 -10.52 4.16 2.38
C PHE A 89 -9.93 3.66 1.05
N TYR A 90 -8.60 3.48 0.98
CA TYR A 90 -7.95 3.01 -0.24
C TYR A 90 -8.43 1.62 -0.68
N VAL A 91 -8.54 0.67 0.26
CA VAL A 91 -9.00 -0.70 -0.06
C VAL A 91 -10.46 -0.70 -0.52
N GLU A 92 -11.34 0.00 0.21
CA GLU A 92 -12.78 -0.07 -0.01
C GLU A 92 -13.28 0.83 -1.13
N ARG A 93 -12.59 1.94 -1.42
CA ARG A 93 -13.04 2.97 -2.36
C ARG A 93 -12.11 3.22 -3.54
N VAL A 94 -10.80 3.08 -3.36
CA VAL A 94 -9.84 3.39 -4.43
C VAL A 94 -9.53 2.14 -5.26
N PHE A 95 -8.95 1.11 -4.64
CA PHE A 95 -8.55 -0.11 -5.35
C PHE A 95 -9.74 -0.93 -5.85
N SER A 96 -10.87 -0.91 -5.14
CA SER A 96 -12.10 -1.59 -5.57
C SER A 96 -12.72 -1.01 -6.83
N ASN A 97 -12.50 0.29 -7.10
CA ASN A 97 -13.02 0.99 -8.28
C ASN A 97 -11.93 1.24 -9.34
N TYR A 98 -10.68 0.85 -9.08
CA TYR A 98 -9.61 0.92 -10.08
C TYR A 98 -9.76 -0.22 -11.09
N ALA A 99 -9.98 0.14 -12.35
CA ALA A 99 -10.03 -0.79 -13.47
C ALA A 99 -9.02 -0.36 -14.53
N SER A 100 -8.13 -1.25 -14.90
CA SER A 100 -7.24 -1.07 -16.06
C SER A 100 -7.48 -2.18 -17.08
N SER A 101 -7.44 -1.82 -18.36
CA SER A 101 -7.46 -2.79 -19.46
C SER A 101 -6.15 -3.56 -19.58
N GLU A 102 -5.07 -3.08 -18.96
CA GLU A 102 -3.76 -3.75 -18.94
C GLU A 102 -3.68 -4.76 -17.78
N PRO A 103 -3.56 -6.08 -18.05
CA PRO A 103 -3.57 -7.10 -17.01
C PRO A 103 -2.44 -6.99 -16.00
N GLN A 104 -1.29 -6.42 -16.40
CA GLN A 104 -0.17 -6.19 -15.48
C GLN A 104 -0.51 -5.11 -14.45
N GLN A 105 -1.13 -4.01 -14.87
CA GLN A 105 -1.54 -2.94 -13.97
C GLN A 105 -2.63 -3.41 -13.01
N GLN A 106 -3.61 -4.19 -13.48
CA GLN A 106 -4.66 -4.75 -12.61
C GLN A 106 -4.06 -5.67 -11.53
N ARG A 107 -3.05 -6.49 -11.89
CA ARG A 107 -2.32 -7.34 -10.94
C ARG A 107 -1.54 -6.52 -9.92
N CYS A 108 -0.86 -5.45 -10.35
CA CYS A 108 -0.16 -4.53 -9.43
C CYS A 108 -1.12 -3.80 -8.48
N SER A 109 -2.27 -3.34 -8.97
CA SER A 109 -3.32 -2.73 -8.13
C SER A 109 -3.85 -3.72 -7.08
N SER A 110 -4.11 -4.97 -7.49
CA SER A 110 -4.53 -6.05 -6.58
C SER A 110 -3.45 -6.36 -5.53
N ALA A 111 -2.18 -6.37 -5.92
CA ALA A 111 -1.05 -6.58 -5.00
C ALA A 111 -0.95 -5.44 -3.96
N LEU A 112 -1.15 -4.18 -4.38
CA LEU A 112 -1.22 -3.03 -3.47
C LEU A 112 -2.38 -3.14 -2.49
N ALA A 113 -3.58 -3.49 -2.98
CA ALA A 113 -4.76 -3.67 -2.13
C ALA A 113 -4.53 -4.73 -1.06
N ASN A 114 -3.95 -5.88 -1.44
CA ASN A 114 -3.61 -6.95 -0.50
C ASN A 114 -2.55 -6.52 0.53
N ALA A 115 -1.53 -5.78 0.10
CA ALA A 115 -0.54 -5.23 1.01
C ALA A 115 -1.18 -4.26 2.02
N PHE A 116 -2.09 -3.38 1.57
CA PHE A 116 -2.81 -2.46 2.43
C PHE A 116 -3.73 -3.18 3.43
N VAL A 117 -4.41 -4.26 2.99
CA VAL A 117 -5.18 -5.13 3.89
C VAL A 117 -4.29 -5.76 4.96
N SER A 118 -3.09 -6.23 4.59
CA SER A 118 -2.14 -6.80 5.55
C SER A 118 -1.68 -5.77 6.58
N ILE A 119 -1.24 -4.59 6.13
CA ILE A 119 -0.80 -3.51 7.02
C ILE A 119 -1.95 -3.11 7.95
N ARG A 120 -3.17 -2.96 7.42
CA ARG A 120 -4.35 -2.64 8.23
C ARG A 120 -4.66 -3.72 9.27
N ARG A 121 -4.47 -5.00 8.92
CA ARG A 121 -4.63 -6.11 9.86
C ARG A 121 -3.59 -6.05 10.98
N ASP A 122 -2.35 -5.68 10.67
CA ASP A 122 -1.31 -5.53 11.68
C ASP A 122 -1.56 -4.33 12.60
N ILE A 123 -2.00 -3.19 12.04
CA ILE A 123 -2.43 -2.02 12.83
C ILE A 123 -3.67 -2.36 13.67
N HIS A 124 -4.57 -3.22 13.21
CA HIS A 124 -5.75 -3.62 13.97
C HIS A 124 -5.41 -4.37 15.27
N LYS A 125 -4.22 -4.97 15.36
CA LYS A 125 -3.72 -5.57 16.61
C LYS A 125 -3.35 -4.50 17.64
N CYS A 126 -3.19 -3.25 17.23
CA CYS A 126 -2.94 -2.13 18.11
C CYS A 126 -4.23 -1.53 18.67
N HIS A 127 -4.17 -1.07 19.91
CA HIS A 127 -5.24 -0.29 20.53
C HIS A 127 -5.12 1.19 20.13
N CYS A 128 -5.46 1.50 18.87
CA CYS A 128 -5.46 2.90 18.42
C CYS A 128 -6.60 3.68 19.10
N GLN A 129 -6.28 4.84 19.66
CA GLN A 129 -7.31 5.81 20.07
C GLN A 129 -7.82 6.55 18.83
N CYS A 130 -9.14 6.65 18.70
CA CYS A 130 -9.79 7.34 17.58
C CYS A 130 -10.66 8.48 18.11
N GLY A 131 -10.18 9.70 17.94
CA GLY A 131 -10.88 10.94 18.24
C GLY A 131 -11.85 11.33 17.13
N GLU A 132 -12.85 12.13 17.49
CA GLU A 132 -13.89 12.58 16.56
C GLU A 132 -13.31 13.42 15.42
N GLU A 133 -12.29 14.24 15.67
CA GLU A 133 -11.66 15.08 14.65
C GLU A 133 -10.97 14.27 13.56
N THR A 134 -10.29 13.18 13.93
CA THR A 134 -9.67 12.25 12.97
C THR A 134 -10.72 11.58 12.09
N GLN A 135 -11.84 11.18 12.69
CA GLN A 135 -12.96 10.61 11.95
C GLN A 135 -13.54 11.63 10.97
N ARG A 136 -13.84 12.86 11.42
CA ARG A 136 -14.35 13.95 10.56
C ARG A 136 -13.40 14.28 9.41
N THR A 137 -12.09 14.27 9.66
CA THR A 137 -11.07 14.52 8.62
C THR A 137 -11.15 13.47 7.52
N ILE A 138 -11.26 12.19 7.90
CA ILE A 138 -11.42 11.10 6.94
C ILE A 138 -12.78 11.17 6.25
N ASP A 139 -13.85 11.48 6.97
CA ASP A 139 -15.19 11.61 6.38
C ASP A 139 -15.22 12.73 5.33
N SER A 140 -14.49 13.84 5.56
CA SER A 140 -14.31 14.91 4.56
C SER A 140 -13.56 14.40 3.32
N VAL A 141 -12.49 13.61 3.50
CA VAL A 141 -11.79 12.95 2.38
C VAL A 141 -12.73 12.05 1.60
N HIS A 142 -13.55 11.23 2.27
CA HIS A 142 -14.54 10.40 1.61
C HIS A 142 -15.56 11.23 0.82
N ALA A 143 -16.06 12.32 1.41
CA ALA A 143 -17.03 13.19 0.77
C ALA A 143 -16.46 13.86 -0.50
N GLU A 144 -15.23 14.37 -0.42
CA GLU A 144 -14.54 14.95 -1.58
C GLU A 144 -14.28 13.91 -2.67
N PHE A 145 -13.84 12.70 -2.31
CA PHE A 145 -13.67 11.61 -3.29
C PHE A 145 -14.98 11.27 -4.01
N ILE A 146 -16.10 11.19 -3.28
CA ILE A 146 -17.41 10.88 -3.87
C ILE A 146 -17.84 11.94 -4.89
N LYS A 147 -17.55 13.23 -4.64
CA LYS A 147 -17.87 14.30 -5.58
C LYS A 147 -17.15 14.16 -6.92
N MET A 148 -15.94 13.62 -6.93
CA MET A 148 -15.15 13.40 -8.16
C MET A 148 -15.58 12.17 -8.94
N THR A 149 -16.09 11.14 -8.25
CA THR A 149 -16.53 9.89 -8.89
C THR A 149 -17.94 9.93 -9.46
N ARG A 150 -18.57 11.11 -9.47
CA ARG A 150 -19.98 11.31 -9.86
C ARG A 150 -20.06 12.11 -11.15
#